data_AF-A0A6G3Y011-F1
#
_entry.id   AF-A0A6G3Y011-F1
#
_cell.length_a   1.000
_cell.length_b   1.000
_cell.length_c   1.000
_cell.angle_alpha   90.00
_cell.angle_beta   90.00
_cell.angle_gamma   90.00
#
_symmetry.space_group_name_H-M   'P 1'
#
loop_
_entity.id
_entity.type
_entity.pdbx_description
1 polymer ?
#
loop_
_entity_poly.entity_id
_entity_poly.type
_entity_poly.pdbx_seq_one_letter_code
_entity_poly.pdbx_strand_id
1 'polypeptide(L)' 'MDPVTFIGRRAELGAVLEELRGDGSGRRAVVLTGEAGAGTSALAVRAGHLCRDDFRQGQLYIDLRREGGGAKTPLEVLG' A
#
# COMPACT_ATOMS: atom_id res chain seq x y z
N MET A 1 -8.00 8.71 -3.89
CA MET A 1 -7.51 10.10 -4.02
C MET A 1 -6.00 10.05 -3.83
N ASP A 2 -5.22 10.47 -4.81
CA ASP A 2 -3.76 10.52 -4.68
C ASP A 2 -3.40 11.71 -3.76
N PRO A 3 -2.46 11.58 -2.80
CA PRO A 3 -2.04 12.70 -1.98
C PRO A 3 -1.61 13.88 -2.87
N VAL A 4 -2.16 15.07 -2.56
CA VAL A 4 -1.99 16.31 -3.36
C VAL A 4 -0.52 16.64 -3.59
N THR A 5 0.36 16.21 -2.67
CA THR A 5 1.81 16.33 -2.81
C THR A 5 2.51 15.10 -2.23
N PHE A 6 3.28 14.40 -3.06
CA PHE A 6 4.21 13.34 -2.64
C PHE A 6 5.64 13.79 -2.96
N ILE A 7 6.39 14.20 -1.95
CA ILE A 7 7.76 14.73 -2.10
C ILE A 7 8.76 13.72 -1.55
N GLY A 8 9.84 13.47 -2.30
CA GLY A 8 10.89 12.55 -1.89
C GLY A 8 10.49 11.07 -2.01
N ARG A 9 11.30 10.19 -1.44
CA ARG A 9 11.07 8.73 -1.37
C ARG A 9 10.93 8.00 -2.72
N ARG A 10 11.57 8.53 -3.76
CA ARG A 10 11.57 7.93 -5.11
C ARG A 10 12.24 6.55 -5.12
N ALA A 11 13.28 6.37 -4.30
CA ALA A 11 13.98 5.10 -4.18
C ALA A 11 13.07 4.04 -3.56
N GLU A 12 12.42 4.36 -2.44
CA GLU A 12 11.47 3.45 -1.78
C GLU A 12 10.28 3.15 -2.70
N LEU A 13 9.71 4.16 -3.37
CA LEU A 13 8.62 3.95 -4.33
C LEU A 13 9.05 3.03 -5.48
N GLY A 14 10.28 3.18 -5.98
CA GLY A 14 10.86 2.30 -6.99
C GLY A 14 10.90 0.86 -6.51
N ALA A 15 11.48 0.62 -5.33
CA ALA A 15 11.59 -0.73 -4.75
C ALA A 15 10.22 -1.39 -4.54
N VAL A 16 9.21 -0.63 -4.08
CA VAL A 16 7.84 -1.14 -3.95
C VAL A 16 7.27 -1.53 -5.30
N LEU A 17 7.43 -0.70 -6.33
CA LEU A 17 6.92 -0.97 -7.66
C LEU A 17 7.62 -2.15 -8.33
N GLU A 18 8.92 -2.30 -8.13
CA GLU A 18 9.69 -3.45 -8.63
C GLU A 18 9.15 -4.77 -8.04
N GLU A 19 8.95 -4.82 -6.73
CA GLU A 19 8.38 -6.00 -6.07
C GLU A 19 6.93 -6.27 -6.53
N LEU A 20 6.10 -5.23 -6.63
CA LEU A 20 4.70 -5.39 -7.05
C LEU A 20 4.57 -5.76 -8.54
N ARG A 21 5.52 -5.37 -9.40
CA ARG A 21 5.51 -5.66 -10.85
C ARG A 21 6.29 -6.90 -11.24
N GLY A 22 7.04 -7.49 -10.31
CA GLY A 22 7.80 -8.71 -10.54
C GLY A 22 6.95 -9.82 -11.17
N ASP A 23 7.57 -10.58 -12.06
CA ASP A 23 7.01 -11.68 -12.84
C ASP A 23 7.02 -13.03 -12.09
N GLY A 24 7.48 -13.03 -10.83
CA GLY A 24 7.51 -14.22 -9.98
C GLY A 24 6.12 -14.85 -9.82
N SER A 25 6.04 -16.18 -9.96
CA SER A 25 4.81 -16.98 -9.88
C SER A 25 4.19 -17.09 -8.47
N GLY A 26 4.48 -16.14 -7.58
CA GLY A 26 4.13 -16.16 -6.16
C GLY A 26 3.22 -15.02 -5.72
N ARG A 27 2.77 -15.08 -4.46
CA ARG A 27 2.05 -13.97 -3.81
C ARG A 27 3.03 -12.81 -3.57
N ARG A 28 2.74 -11.64 -4.14
CA ARG A 28 3.50 -10.41 -3.95
C ARG A 28 3.01 -9.67 -2.70
N ALA A 29 3.90 -9.35 -1.78
CA ALA A 29 3.56 -8.62 -0.56
C ALA A 29 4.70 -7.67 -0.16
N VAL A 30 4.33 -6.43 0.15
CA VAL A 30 5.26 -5.40 0.62
C VAL A 30 4.80 -4.91 1.98
N VAL A 31 5.72 -4.89 2.95
CA VAL A 31 5.46 -4.32 4.28
C VAL A 31 6.19 -2.99 4.39
N LEU A 32 5.45 -1.91 4.63
CA LEU A 32 6.00 -0.58 4.86
C LEU A 32 6.05 -0.30 6.36
N THR A 33 7.25 -0.09 6.89
CA THR A 33 7.48 0.28 8.29
C THR A 33 8.01 1.70 8.37
N GLY A 34 7.70 2.39 9.47
CA GLY A 34 8.12 3.76 9.72
C GLY A 34 7.44 4.33 10.96
N GLU A 35 8.01 5.41 11.48
CA GLU A 35 7.44 6.13 12.61
C GLU A 35 6.05 6.71 12.27
N ALA A 36 5.28 7.01 13.31
CA ALA A 36 4.02 7.72 13.14
C ALA A 36 4.26 9.04 12.38
N GLY A 37 3.53 9.26 11.29
CA GLY A 37 3.70 10.45 10.45
C GLY A 37 4.80 10.36 9.39
N ALA A 38 5.55 9.26 9.30
CA ALA A 38 6.61 9.08 8.27
C ALA A 38 6.08 8.94 6.81
N GLY A 39 4.75 8.97 6.62
CA GLY A 39 4.14 8.95 5.29
C GLY A 39 4.05 7.57 4.63
N THR A 40 4.15 6.47 5.37
CA THR A 40 4.03 5.09 4.85
C THR A 40 2.69 4.87 4.13
N SER A 41 1.57 5.37 4.68
CA SER A 41 0.26 5.29 4.02
C SER A 41 0.24 6.07 2.70
N ALA A 42 0.89 7.24 2.63
CA ALA A 42 0.96 8.02 1.40
C ALA A 42 1.78 7.31 0.32
N LEU A 43 2.91 6.69 0.70
CA LEU A 43 3.72 5.84 -0.19
C LEU A 43 2.93 4.63 -0.70
N ALA A 44 2.20 3.93 0.18
CA ALA A 44 1.37 2.77 -0.18
C ALA A 44 0.29 3.13 -1.21
N VAL A 45 -0.47 4.21 -0.95
CA VAL A 45 -1.55 4.67 -1.82
C VAL A 45 -0.98 5.08 -3.18
N ARG A 46 0.14 5.82 -3.20
CA ARG A 46 0.79 6.22 -4.46
C ARG A 46 1.28 5.02 -5.26
N ALA A 47 1.91 4.03 -4.61
CA ALA A 47 2.36 2.80 -5.26
C ALA A 47 1.18 2.03 -5.87
N GLY A 48 0.08 1.86 -5.11
CA GLY A 48 -1.15 1.23 -5.58
C GLY A 48 -1.72 1.91 -6.83
N HIS A 49 -1.85 3.23 -6.82
CA HIS A 49 -2.30 3.96 -8.01
C HIS A 49 -1.38 3.72 -9.23
N LEU A 50 -0.06 3.69 -9.03
CA LEU A 50 0.91 3.51 -10.11
C LEU A 50 1.00 2.08 -10.65
N CYS A 51 0.66 1.06 -9.86
CA CYS A 51 0.60 -0.32 -10.32
C CYS A 51 -0.82 -0.77 -10.71
N ARG A 52 -1.77 0.16 -10.88
CA ARG A 52 -3.18 -0.19 -11.14
C ARG A 52 -3.39 -1.09 -12.34
N ASP A 53 -2.63 -0.86 -13.40
CA ASP A 53 -2.77 -1.66 -14.61
C ASP A 53 -2.18 -3.07 -14.46
N ASP A 54 -1.28 -3.27 -13.49
CA ASP A 54 -0.68 -4.56 -13.15
C ASP A 54 -1.66 -5.45 -12.36
N PHE A 55 -2.66 -4.85 -11.69
CA PHE A 55 -3.72 -5.54 -10.94
C PHE A 55 -5.07 -5.38 -11.66
N ARG A 56 -5.23 -6.11 -12.76
CA ARG A 56 -6.41 -6.06 -13.66
C ARG A 56 -7.74 -6.35 -12.94
N GLN A 57 -7.72 -7.12 -11.86
CA GLN A 57 -8.88 -7.45 -11.05
C GLN A 57 -9.37 -6.27 -10.20
N GLY A 58 -8.59 -5.19 -10.12
CA GLY A 58 -8.86 -4.03 -9.30
C GLY A 58 -8.00 -3.97 -8.05
N GLN A 59 -8.22 -2.93 -7.25
CA GLN A 59 -7.51 -2.68 -6.01
C GLN A 59 -8.48 -2.29 -4.91
N LEU A 60 -8.20 -2.73 -3.69
CA LEU A 60 -8.98 -2.43 -2.51
C LEU A 60 -8.08 -1.78 -1.46
N TYR A 61 -8.47 -0.60 -1.00
CA TYR A 61 -7.87 0.05 0.16
C TYR A 61 -8.72 -0.22 1.39
N ILE A 62 -8.11 -0.74 2.45
CA ILE A 62 -8.77 -1.00 3.72
C ILE A 62 -7.93 -0.40 4.84
N ASP A 63 -8.54 0.47 5.63
CA ASP A 63 -7.96 0.88 6.90
C ASP A 63 -8.18 -0.21 7.95
N LEU A 64 -7.11 -0.93 8.30
CA LEU A 64 -7.12 -2.01 9.29
C LEU A 64 -7.03 -1.51 10.75
N ARG A 65 -6.90 -0.20 10.98
CA ARG A 65 -6.82 0.37 12.33
C ARG A 65 -8.23 0.69 12.86
N ARG A 66 -8.50 0.40 14.13
CA ARG A 66 -9.72 0.89 14.82
C ARG A 66 -9.52 2.30 15.37
N GLU A 67 -10.63 3.00 15.58
CA GLU A 67 -10.65 4.38 16.10
C GLU A 67 -10.02 4.53 17.50
N GLY A 68 -9.89 3.44 18.27
CA GLY A 68 -9.17 3.39 19.55
C GLY A 68 -7.78 2.72 19.50
N GLY A 69 -7.28 2.36 18.31
CA GLY A 69 -6.08 1.55 18.13
C GLY A 69 -6.34 0.04 18.01
N GLY A 70 -5.28 -0.72 17.76
CA GLY A 70 -5.36 -2.15 17.47
C GLY A 70 -5.83 -2.49 16.04
N ALA A 71 -5.61 -3.74 15.63
CA ALA A 71 -5.93 -4.24 14.30
C ALA A 71 -7.35 -4.81 14.22
N LYS A 72 -8.10 -4.47 13.18
CA LYS A 72 -9.37 -5.12 12.81
C LYS A 72 -9.14 -6.59 12.48
N THR A 73 -10.10 -7.45 12.83
CA THR A 73 -10.09 -8.86 12.43
C THR A 73 -10.44 -9.01 10.95
N PRO A 74 -10.09 -10.14 10.31
CA PRO A 74 -10.47 -10.40 8.92
C PRO A 74 -11.98 -10.32 8.65
N LEU A 75 -12.80 -10.81 9.59
CA LEU A 75 -14.27 -10.77 9.48
C LEU A 75 -14.81 -9.33 9.51
N GLU A 76 -14.28 -8.47 10.38
CA GLU A 76 -14.67 -7.05 10.41
C GLU A 76 -14.32 -6.29 9.11
N VAL A 77 -13.40 -6.84 8.32
CA VAL A 77 -12.86 -6.21 7.13
C VAL A 77 -13.51 -6.74 5.85
N LEU A 78 -13.78 -8.04 5.78
CA LEU A 78 -14.24 -8.72 4.57
C LEU A 78 -15.72 -9.10 4.60
N GLY A 79 -16.40 -9.04 5.75
CA GLY A 79 -17.80 -9.45 5.93
C GLY A 79 -17.93 -10.92 6.33
#